data_AF-A9KN69-F1
#
_entry.id   AF-A9KN69-F1
#
_cell.length_a   1.000
_cell.length_b   1.000
_cell.length_c   1.000
_cell.angle_alpha   90.00
_cell.angle_beta   90.00
_cell.angle_gamma   90.00
#
_symmetry.space_group_name_H-M   'P 1'
#
loop_
_entity.id
_entity.type
_entity.pdbx_description
1 polymer ?
#
loop_
_entity_poly.entity_id
_entity_poly.type
_entity_poly.pdbx_seq_one_letter_code
_entity_poly.pdbx_strand_id
1 'polypeptide(L)'
;MEKTYSKFRFSQEEKSMMQDAIIQYFEEERDEKLGIIGSENLLDFVLELIGDKIYNTALDDAKKFYKRSLEDLESDYYGLYKD
;
A
#
# COMPACT_ATOMS: atom_id res chain seq x y z
N MET A 1 20.24 16.91 -7.40
CA MET A 1 18.85 16.73 -6.95
C MET A 1 18.77 15.34 -6.38
N GLU A 2 18.60 15.20 -5.06
CA GLU A 2 18.41 13.88 -4.44
C GLU A 2 17.15 13.27 -5.05
N LYS A 3 17.29 12.12 -5.70
CA LYS A 3 16.14 11.30 -6.10
C LYS A 3 15.43 10.93 -4.80
N THR A 4 14.29 11.53 -4.53
CA THR A 4 13.46 11.21 -3.37
C THR A 4 12.85 9.83 -3.62
N TYR A 5 13.63 8.79 -3.34
CA TYR A 5 13.11 7.43 -3.33
C TYR A 5 11.97 7.40 -2.31
N SER A 6 10.77 7.11 -2.82
CA SER A 6 9.56 6.81 -2.10
C SER A 6 9.78 6.37 -0.63
N LYS A 7 9.01 6.94 0.32
CA LYS A 7 9.06 6.55 1.75
C LYS A 7 8.81 5.06 1.98
N PHE A 8 8.24 4.38 0.99
CA PHE A 8 7.95 2.97 0.99
C PHE A 8 9.22 2.15 0.71
N ARG A 9 9.53 1.21 1.61
CA ARG A 9 10.66 0.29 1.45
C ARG A 9 10.17 -0.98 0.76
N PHE A 10 10.51 -1.13 -0.52
CA PHE A 10 10.30 -2.34 -1.29
C PHE A 10 11.63 -3.04 -1.55
N SER A 11 11.62 -4.37 -1.57
CA SER A 11 12.70 -5.19 -2.10
C SER A 11 12.90 -4.92 -3.60
N GLN A 12 14.07 -5.30 -4.12
CA GLN A 12 14.35 -5.17 -5.55
C GLN A 12 13.41 -6.03 -6.41
N GLU A 13 13.01 -7.20 -5.89
CA GLU A 13 12.07 -8.09 -6.57
C GLU A 13 10.67 -7.47 -6.64
N GLU A 14 10.15 -6.93 -5.53
CA GLU A 14 8.86 -6.21 -5.52
C GLU A 14 8.87 -5.01 -6.46
N LYS A 15 9.97 -4.23 -6.50
CA LYS A 15 10.11 -3.13 -7.45
C LYS A 15 10.08 -3.60 -8.89
N SER A 16 10.85 -4.64 -9.23
CA SER A 16 10.85 -5.20 -10.58
C SER A 16 9.45 -5.66 -10.97
N MET A 17 8.76 -6.40 -10.10
CA MET A 17 7.40 -6.87 -10.37
C MET A 17 6.43 -5.72 -10.64
N MET A 18 6.49 -4.64 -9.85
CA MET A 18 5.64 -3.47 -10.06
C MET A 18 5.99 -2.73 -11.36
N GLN A 19 7.28 -2.61 -11.69
CA GLN A 19 7.74 -2.01 -12.94
C GLN A 19 7.30 -2.83 -14.15
N ASP A 20 7.47 -4.15 -14.11
CA ASP A 20 7.06 -5.07 -15.17
C ASP A 20 5.55 -5.01 -15.40
N ALA A 21 4.75 -4.92 -14.33
CA ALA A 21 3.29 -4.74 -14.45
C ALA A 21 2.93 -3.40 -15.14
N ILE A 22 3.64 -2.32 -14.83
CA ILE A 22 3.44 -1.03 -15.50
C ILE A 22 3.83 -1.13 -16.99
N ILE A 23 4.96 -1.76 -17.31
CA ILE A 23 5.42 -1.94 -18.70
C ILE A 23 4.40 -2.75 -19.49
N GLN A 24 3.95 -3.88 -18.93
CA GLN A 24 2.96 -4.76 -19.53
C GLN A 24 1.64 -4.03 -19.80
N TYR A 25 1.15 -3.24 -18.83
CA TYR A 25 -0.06 -2.44 -19.02
C TYR A 25 0.06 -1.47 -20.20
N PHE A 26 1.21 -0.80 -20.37
CA PHE A 26 1.41 0.11 -21.51
C PHE A 26 1.49 -0.63 -22.84
N GLU A 27 2.11 -1.80 -22.88
CA GLU A 27 2.17 -2.61 -24.10
C GLU A 27 0.78 -3.14 -24.49
N GLU A 28 0.02 -3.68 -23.53
CA GLU A 28 -1.29 -4.31 -23.79
C GLU A 28 -2.40 -3.30 -24.04
N GLU A 29 -2.50 -2.24 -23.23
CA GLU A 29 -3.63 -1.32 -23.26
C GLU A 29 -3.38 -0.09 -24.14
N ARG A 30 -2.12 0.19 -24.50
CA ARG A 30 -1.74 1.42 -25.22
C ARG A 30 -0.89 1.18 -26.46
N ASP A 31 -0.51 -0.07 -26.76
CA ASP A 31 0.44 -0.43 -27.83
C ASP A 31 1.74 0.39 -27.75
N GLU A 32 2.16 0.72 -26.51
CA GLU A 32 3.25 1.63 -26.21
C GLU A 32 4.37 0.89 -25.45
N LYS A 33 5.58 0.89 -25.99
CA LYS A 33 6.74 0.29 -25.30
C LYS A 33 7.31 1.23 -24.26
N LEU A 34 7.08 0.92 -22.98
CA LEU A 34 7.68 1.63 -21.86
C LEU A 34 8.98 0.97 -21.42
N GLY A 35 10.07 1.73 -21.37
CA GLY A 35 11.35 1.24 -20.85
C GLY A 35 11.42 1.25 -19.32
N ILE A 36 12.42 0.55 -18.76
CA ILE A 36 12.63 0.41 -17.31
C ILE A 36 12.69 1.78 -16.59
N ILE A 37 13.43 2.75 -17.14
CA ILE A 37 13.53 4.11 -16.55
C ILE A 37 12.16 4.80 -16.54
N GLY A 38 11.38 4.64 -17.60
CA GLY A 38 10.03 5.21 -17.70
C GLY A 38 9.09 4.59 -16.66
N SER A 39 9.13 3.27 -16.51
CA SER A 39 8.37 2.55 -15.49
C SER A 39 8.78 2.93 -14.07
N GLU A 40 10.07 3.16 -13.81
CA GLU A 40 10.58 3.60 -12.51
C GLU A 40 10.03 4.97 -12.14
N ASN A 41 10.14 5.94 -13.05
CA ASN A 41 9.64 7.29 -12.83
C ASN A 41 8.11 7.31 -12.63
N LEU A 42 7.37 6.48 -13.36
CA LEU A 42 5.92 6.39 -13.21
C LEU A 42 5.54 5.73 -11.89
N LEU A 43 6.24 4.66 -11.49
CA LEU A 43 6.05 4.03 -10.20
C LEU A 43 6.29 5.02 -9.06
N ASP A 44 7.39 5.76 -9.11
CA ASP A 44 7.73 6.80 -8.12
C ASP A 44 6.64 7.88 -8.06
N PHE A 45 6.18 8.38 -9.22
CA PHE A 45 5.11 9.36 -9.29
C PHE A 45 3.81 8.87 -8.64
N VAL A 46 3.39 7.63 -8.94
CA VAL A 46 2.17 7.06 -8.36
C VAL A 46 2.32 6.89 -6.85
N LEU A 47 3.45 6.37 -6.38
CA LEU A 47 3.71 6.19 -4.96
C LEU A 47 3.70 7.52 -4.19
N GLU A 48 4.28 8.58 -4.77
CA GLU A 48 4.25 9.92 -4.17
C GLU A 48 2.83 10.51 -4.17
N LEU A 49 2.07 10.30 -5.26
CA LEU A 49 0.74 10.88 -5.41
C LEU A 49 -0.32 10.26 -4.48
N ILE A 50 -0.32 8.92 -4.34
CA ILE A 50 -1.41 8.22 -3.64
C ILE A 50 -0.94 7.28 -2.51
N GLY A 51 0.36 6.96 -2.43
CA GLY A 51 0.87 5.95 -1.51
C GLY A 51 0.55 6.26 -0.04
N ASP A 52 0.88 7.48 0.43
CA ASP A 52 0.63 7.90 1.82
C ASP A 52 -0.88 7.87 2.16
N LYS A 53 -1.74 8.23 1.21
CA LYS A 53 -3.20 8.23 1.41
C LYS A 53 -3.74 6.81 1.56
N ILE A 54 -3.31 5.88 0.70
CA ILE A 54 -3.69 4.47 0.78
C ILE A 54 -3.24 3.88 2.12
N TYR A 55 -1.96 4.09 2.47
CA TYR A 55 -1.39 3.56 3.70
C TYR A 55 -2.11 4.08 4.95
N ASN A 56 -2.36 5.39 5.04
CA ASN A 56 -3.08 5.97 6.18
C ASN A 56 -4.53 5.48 6.27
N THR A 57 -5.20 5.33 5.13
CA THR A 57 -6.57 4.76 5.10
C THR A 57 -6.58 3.32 5.64
N ALA A 58 -5.59 2.51 5.23
CA ALA A 58 -5.45 1.14 5.72
C ALA A 58 -5.19 1.10 7.24
N LEU A 59 -4.40 2.03 7.79
CA LEU A 59 -4.19 2.16 9.23
C LEU A 59 -5.46 2.55 9.99
N ASP A 60 -6.25 3.47 9.44
CA ASP A 60 -7.54 3.86 10.03
C ASP A 60 -8.52 2.68 10.07
N ASP A 61 -8.55 1.87 9.03
CA ASP A 61 -9.39 0.67 8.98
C ASP A 61 -8.91 -0.42 9.94
N ALA A 62 -7.60 -0.63 10.05
CA ALA A 62 -7.01 -1.51 11.07
C ALA A 62 -7.37 -1.06 12.49
N LYS A 63 -7.36 0.25 12.76
CA LYS A 63 -7.76 0.82 14.05
C LYS A 63 -9.23 0.56 14.36
N LYS A 64 -10.13 0.72 13.38
CA LYS A 64 -11.56 0.40 13.55
C LYS A 64 -11.78 -1.07 13.86
N PHE A 65 -11.05 -1.96 13.17
CA PHE A 65 -11.08 -3.39 13.44
C PHE A 65 -10.65 -3.69 14.88
N TYR A 66 -9.48 -3.20 15.28
CA TYR A 66 -8.93 -3.41 16.62
C TYR A 66 -9.85 -2.89 17.74
N LYS A 67 -10.46 -1.71 17.56
CA LYS A 67 -11.38 -1.14 18.56
C LYS A 67 -12.59 -2.06 18.82
N ARG A 68 -13.17 -2.63 17.77
CA ARG A 68 -14.28 -3.59 17.90
C ARG A 68 -13.85 -4.84 18.66
N SER A 69 -12.70 -5.41 18.29
CA SER A 69 -12.18 -6.60 18.98
C SER A 69 -11.89 -6.35 20.47
N LEU A 70 -11.46 -5.15 20.84
CA LEU A 70 -11.30 -4.78 22.25
C LEU A 70 -12.65 -4.64 22.97
N GLU A 71 -13.64 -4.01 22.34
CA GLU A 71 -14.99 -3.88 22.91
C GLU A 71 -15.62 -5.26 23.16
N ASP A 72 -15.47 -6.19 22.22
CA ASP A 72 -15.92 -7.58 22.36
C ASP A 72 -15.23 -8.28 23.55
N LEU A 73 -13.90 -8.15 23.65
CA LEU A 73 -13.12 -8.71 24.76
C LEU A 73 -13.51 -8.12 26.12
N GLU A 74 -13.76 -6.81 26.17
CA GLU A 74 -14.20 -6.12 27.39
C GLU A 74 -15.59 -6.62 27.81
N SER A 75 -16.51 -6.79 26.86
CA SER A 75 -17.83 -7.38 27.10
C SER A 75 -17.73 -8.81 27.65
N ASP A 76 -16.89 -9.65 27.06
CA ASP A 76 -16.66 -11.02 27.51
C ASP A 76 -16.12 -11.06 28.96
N TYR A 77 -15.21 -10.14 29.30
CA TYR A 77 -14.69 -10.01 30.67
C TYR A 77 -15.78 -9.65 31.68
N TYR A 78 -16.63 -8.66 31.38
CA TYR A 78 -17.73 -8.29 32.26
C TYR A 78 -18.74 -9.43 32.47
N GLY A 79 -18.90 -10.31 31.47
CA GLY A 79 -19.70 -11.53 31.59
C GLY A 79 -19.20 -12.52 32.66
N LEU A 80 -17.99 -12.37 33.20
CA LEU A 80 -17.42 -13.24 34.24
C LEU A 80 -17.82 -12.85 35.67
N TYR A 81 -18.37 -11.65 35.89
CA TYR A 81 -18.85 -11.26 37.22
C TYR A 81 -19.98 -12.21 37.66
N LYS A 82 -19.91 -12.66 38.92
CA LYS A 82 -20.97 -13.47 39.53
C LYS A 82 -21.86 -12.55 40.34
N ASP A 83 -23.16 -12.80 40.27
CA ASP A 83 -24.18 -12.18 41.14
C ASP A 83 -23.86 -12.36 42.63
#